data_AF-A0A4S2TS08-F1
#
_entry.id   AF-A0A4S2TS08-F1
#
_cell.length_a   1.000
_cell.length_b   1.000
_cell.length_c   1.000
_cell.angle_alpha   90.00
_cell.angle_beta   90.00
_cell.angle_gamma   90.00
#
_symmetry.space_group_name_H-M   'P 1'
#
loop_
_entity.id
_entity.type
_entity.pdbx_description
1 polymer ?
#
loop_
_entity_poly.entity_id
_entity_poly.type
_entity_poly.pdbx_seq_one_letter_code
_entity_poly.pdbx_strand_id
1 'polypeptide(L)'
;MTRKDSVRLAAENARESMRHAAEVVAPYAETAKDAAVHYAQEANERLAPKVSYAAGEAARQARTTYDSHLQPRLKAARAHVPPPVDRAATTAVHQTRRVARQAADYTQPRLESALAAAQPMAEEAASRSAAALAALRGQVTAKEVQRLVRKHERRARAGRLLKGIAVAGLVAGAAYAAWKWWDQQSNPDWLVEPPAATEPGRDAESASFDDELAAKENEAGSNGEPQV
;
A
#
# COMPACT_ATOMS: atom_id res chain seq x y z
N MET A 1 14.16 -41.09 -3.04
CA MET A 1 13.51 -39.79 -3.37
C MET A 1 13.26 -39.05 -2.07
N THR A 2 13.79 -37.83 -1.92
CA THR A 2 13.58 -37.04 -0.70
C THR A 2 12.36 -36.11 -0.85
N ARG A 3 11.74 -35.69 0.26
CA ARG A 3 10.63 -34.70 0.24
C ARG A 3 10.99 -33.38 -0.46
N LYS A 4 12.27 -33.00 -0.53
CA LYS A 4 12.71 -31.79 -1.25
C LYS A 4 12.60 -31.97 -2.77
N ASP A 5 12.88 -33.15 -3.27
CA ASP A 5 12.84 -33.45 -4.70
C ASP A 5 11.39 -33.42 -5.22
N SER A 6 10.43 -33.93 -4.44
CA SER A 6 9.01 -33.88 -4.83
C SER A 6 8.43 -32.45 -4.85
N VAL A 7 8.84 -31.59 -3.90
CA VAL A 7 8.41 -30.18 -3.88
C VAL A 7 8.98 -29.42 -5.07
N ARG A 8 10.24 -29.69 -5.43
CA ARG A 8 10.90 -29.04 -6.56
C ARG A 8 10.27 -29.48 -7.89
N LEU A 9 9.98 -30.77 -8.03
CA LEU A 9 9.31 -31.33 -9.21
C LEU A 9 7.86 -30.81 -9.35
N ALA A 10 7.14 -30.66 -8.24
CA ALA A 10 5.81 -30.05 -8.24
C ALA A 10 5.86 -28.57 -8.64
N ALA A 11 6.87 -27.82 -8.19
CA ALA A 11 7.06 -26.43 -8.58
C ALA A 11 7.44 -26.26 -10.06
N GLU A 12 8.24 -27.19 -10.61
CA GLU A 12 8.58 -27.21 -12.04
C GLU A 12 7.37 -27.54 -12.90
N ASN A 13 6.57 -28.57 -12.56
CA ASN A 13 5.32 -28.87 -13.24
C ASN A 13 4.29 -27.74 -13.15
N ALA A 14 4.22 -27.04 -12.01
CA ALA A 14 3.37 -25.86 -11.86
C ALA A 14 3.81 -24.70 -12.78
N ARG A 15 5.12 -24.50 -12.96
CA ARG A 15 5.64 -23.50 -13.91
C ARG A 15 5.36 -23.86 -15.35
N GLU A 16 5.46 -25.14 -15.70
CA GLU A 16 5.21 -25.63 -17.04
C GLU A 16 3.73 -25.53 -17.44
N SER A 17 2.81 -25.89 -16.53
CA SER A 17 1.38 -25.67 -16.73
C SER A 17 0.99 -24.19 -16.83
N MET A 18 1.65 -23.30 -16.07
CA MET A 18 1.47 -21.86 -16.21
C MET A 18 1.97 -21.32 -17.56
N ARG A 19 3.13 -21.78 -18.05
CA ARG A 19 3.64 -21.42 -19.37
C ARG A 19 2.69 -21.88 -20.47
N HIS A 20 2.22 -23.11 -20.40
CA HIS A 20 1.32 -23.66 -21.40
C HIS A 20 -0.04 -22.94 -21.39
N ALA A 21 -0.57 -22.60 -20.21
CA ALA A 21 -1.78 -21.77 -20.10
C ALA A 21 -1.56 -20.36 -20.67
N ALA A 22 -0.37 -19.77 -20.47
CA ALA A 22 -0.03 -18.47 -21.04
C ALA A 22 0.09 -18.53 -22.58
N GLU A 23 0.68 -19.57 -23.14
CA GLU A 23 0.77 -19.79 -24.59
C GLU A 23 -0.61 -19.95 -25.23
N VAL A 24 -1.52 -20.67 -24.57
CA VAL A 24 -2.91 -20.85 -25.04
C VAL A 24 -3.72 -19.55 -24.96
N VAL A 25 -3.45 -18.68 -23.99
CA VAL A 25 -4.16 -17.42 -23.79
C VAL A 25 -3.54 -16.26 -24.57
N ALA A 26 -2.25 -16.33 -24.92
CA ALA A 26 -1.53 -15.32 -25.68
C ALA A 26 -2.29 -14.78 -26.92
N PRO A 27 -2.83 -15.63 -27.83
CA PRO A 27 -3.54 -15.12 -29.01
C PRO A 27 -4.86 -14.39 -28.67
N TYR A 28 -5.51 -14.74 -27.57
CA TYR A 28 -6.72 -14.05 -27.10
C TYR A 28 -6.41 -12.74 -26.39
N ALA A 29 -5.28 -12.68 -25.68
CA ALA A 29 -4.80 -11.44 -25.07
C ALA A 29 -4.36 -10.42 -26.15
N GLU A 30 -3.74 -10.90 -27.23
CA GLU A 30 -3.32 -10.09 -28.37
C GLU A 30 -4.53 -9.48 -29.11
N THR A 31 -5.55 -10.29 -29.44
CA THR A 31 -6.77 -9.79 -30.08
C THR A 31 -7.56 -8.80 -29.21
N ALA A 32 -7.60 -9.02 -27.89
CA ALA A 32 -8.21 -8.07 -26.95
C ALA A 32 -7.42 -6.75 -26.88
N LYS A 33 -6.09 -6.79 -26.98
CA LYS A 33 -5.23 -5.61 -27.03
C LYS A 33 -5.49 -4.80 -28.29
N ASP A 34 -5.56 -5.45 -29.45
CA ASP A 34 -5.81 -4.77 -30.72
C ASP A 34 -7.17 -4.07 -30.73
N ALA A 35 -8.21 -4.72 -30.20
CA ALA A 35 -9.53 -4.10 -30.03
C ALA A 35 -9.47 -2.88 -29.10
N ALA A 36 -8.74 -2.95 -27.99
CA ALA A 36 -8.60 -1.83 -27.06
C ALA A 36 -7.87 -0.64 -27.69
N VAL A 37 -6.79 -0.90 -28.44
CA VAL A 37 -6.06 0.14 -29.19
C VAL A 37 -6.97 0.80 -30.23
N HIS A 38 -7.73 0.00 -30.98
CA HIS A 38 -8.67 0.49 -31.99
C HIS A 38 -9.74 1.41 -31.37
N TYR A 39 -10.38 0.99 -30.28
CA TYR A 39 -11.40 1.82 -29.62
C TYR A 39 -10.81 3.09 -28.96
N ALA A 40 -9.59 3.01 -28.43
CA ALA A 40 -8.91 4.17 -27.87
C ALA A 40 -8.57 5.22 -28.96
N GLN A 41 -8.14 4.76 -30.14
CA GLN A 41 -7.89 5.62 -31.29
C GLN A 41 -9.18 6.28 -31.77
N GLU A 42 -10.26 5.52 -31.97
CA GLU A 42 -11.56 6.06 -32.38
C GLU A 42 -12.12 7.08 -31.37
N ALA A 43 -11.95 6.82 -30.07
CA ALA A 43 -12.33 7.76 -29.03
C ALA A 43 -11.49 9.05 -29.08
N ASN A 44 -10.18 8.92 -29.27
CA ASN A 44 -9.29 10.07 -29.39
C ASN A 44 -9.61 10.90 -30.64
N GLU A 45 -9.88 10.29 -31.79
CA GLU A 45 -10.26 11.01 -33.01
C GLU A 45 -11.53 11.84 -32.82
N ARG A 46 -12.50 11.34 -32.06
CA ARG A 46 -13.74 12.08 -31.76
C ARG A 46 -13.59 13.14 -30.67
N LEU A 47 -12.70 12.92 -29.70
CA LEU A 47 -12.54 13.80 -28.54
C LEU A 47 -11.46 14.86 -28.75
N ALA A 48 -10.38 14.57 -29.46
CA ALA A 48 -9.28 15.48 -29.75
C ALA A 48 -9.75 16.86 -30.28
N PRO A 49 -10.64 16.95 -31.29
CA PRO A 49 -11.10 18.26 -31.77
C PRO A 49 -11.97 18.99 -30.75
N LYS A 50 -12.73 18.28 -29.91
CA LYS A 50 -13.56 18.91 -28.87
C LYS A 50 -12.72 19.47 -27.75
N VAL A 51 -11.69 18.72 -27.33
CA VAL A 51 -10.77 19.15 -26.29
C VAL A 51 -9.93 20.33 -26.78
N SER A 52 -9.43 20.30 -28.01
CA SER A 52 -8.68 21.43 -28.58
C SER A 52 -9.54 22.68 -28.71
N TYR A 53 -10.80 22.53 -29.15
CA TYR A 53 -11.76 23.62 -29.19
C TYR A 53 -12.04 24.20 -27.81
N ALA A 54 -12.37 23.35 -26.83
CA ALA A 54 -12.65 23.77 -25.45
C ALA A 54 -11.42 24.45 -24.80
N ALA A 55 -10.22 23.93 -25.05
CA ALA A 55 -8.98 24.54 -24.61
C ALA A 55 -8.75 25.91 -25.26
N GLY A 56 -9.04 26.03 -26.56
CA GLY A 56 -8.97 27.29 -27.30
C GLY A 56 -9.94 28.34 -26.75
N GLU A 57 -11.18 27.95 -26.47
CA GLU A 57 -12.18 28.83 -25.86
C GLU A 57 -11.82 29.23 -24.44
N ALA A 58 -11.34 28.30 -23.61
CA ALA A 58 -10.84 28.61 -22.27
C ALA A 58 -9.66 29.59 -22.31
N ALA A 59 -8.73 29.44 -23.27
CA ALA A 59 -7.62 30.36 -23.45
C ALA A 59 -8.10 31.77 -23.88
N ARG A 60 -9.10 31.84 -24.77
CA ARG A 60 -9.73 33.12 -25.16
C ARG A 60 -10.45 33.78 -23.98
N GLN A 61 -11.16 33.01 -23.17
CA GLN A 61 -11.82 33.50 -21.96
C GLN A 61 -10.81 34.01 -20.93
N ALA A 62 -9.71 33.28 -20.71
CA ALA A 62 -8.65 33.72 -19.82
C ALA A 62 -8.02 35.04 -20.32
N ARG A 63 -7.81 35.17 -21.63
CA ARG A 63 -7.27 36.39 -22.25
C ARG A 63 -8.22 37.58 -22.10
N THR A 64 -9.50 37.41 -22.41
CA THR A 64 -10.51 38.48 -22.24
C THR A 64 -10.66 38.91 -20.79
N THR A 65 -10.60 37.96 -19.85
CA THR A 65 -10.60 38.25 -18.40
C THR A 65 -9.35 39.01 -17.98
N TYR A 66 -8.18 38.63 -18.51
CA TYR A 66 -6.93 39.34 -18.27
C TYR A 66 -6.98 40.77 -18.82
N ASP A 67 -7.39 40.94 -20.07
CA ASP A 67 -7.43 42.24 -20.75
C ASP A 67 -8.43 43.21 -20.08
N SER A 68 -9.58 42.69 -19.62
CA SER A 68 -10.61 43.51 -18.95
C SER A 68 -10.28 43.88 -17.51
N HIS A 69 -9.75 42.95 -16.70
CA HIS A 69 -9.61 43.15 -15.26
C HIS A 69 -8.17 43.35 -14.79
N LEU A 70 -7.22 42.62 -15.38
CA LEU A 70 -5.83 42.59 -14.90
C LEU A 70 -4.98 43.64 -15.59
N GLN A 71 -5.11 43.78 -16.91
CA GLN A 71 -4.33 44.74 -17.70
C GLN A 71 -4.47 46.20 -17.22
N PRO A 72 -5.67 46.76 -16.95
CA PRO A 72 -5.77 48.15 -16.48
C PRO A 72 -5.13 48.35 -15.10
N ARG A 73 -5.28 47.37 -14.20
CA ARG A 73 -4.65 47.39 -12.87
C ARG A 73 -3.13 47.33 -12.96
N LEU A 74 -2.61 46.49 -13.85
CA LEU A 74 -1.17 46.37 -14.09
C LEU A 74 -0.59 47.65 -14.70
N LYS A 75 -1.32 48.29 -15.62
CA LYS A 75 -0.93 49.58 -16.20
C LYS A 75 -0.89 50.69 -15.15
N ALA A 76 -1.90 50.75 -14.28
CA ALA A 76 -1.93 51.71 -13.17
C ALA A 76 -0.76 51.49 -12.19
N ALA A 77 -0.47 50.24 -11.84
CA ALA A 77 0.68 49.91 -11.00
C ALA A 77 2.00 50.31 -11.67
N ARG A 78 2.17 49.99 -12.96
CA ARG A 78 3.40 50.29 -13.73
C ARG A 78 3.67 51.78 -13.87
N ALA A 79 2.64 52.63 -13.89
CA ALA A 79 2.80 54.09 -13.90
C ALA A 79 3.51 54.64 -12.65
N HIS A 80 3.47 53.91 -11.53
CA HIS A 80 4.09 54.29 -10.26
C HIS A 80 5.43 53.58 -10.00
N VAL A 81 5.87 52.71 -10.91
CA VAL A 81 7.11 51.94 -10.76
C VAL A 81 8.27 52.69 -11.41
N PRO A 82 9.42 52.88 -10.71
CA PRO A 82 10.61 53.46 -11.30
C PRO A 82 11.06 52.68 -12.56
N PRO A 83 11.42 53.37 -13.67
CA PRO A 83 11.87 52.72 -14.91
C PRO A 83 12.97 51.65 -14.77
N PRO A 84 14.00 51.78 -13.89
CA PRO A 84 15.01 50.72 -13.74
C PRO A 84 14.44 49.43 -13.15
N VAL A 85 13.46 49.52 -12.26
CA VAL A 85 12.81 48.34 -11.64
C VAL A 85 11.97 47.59 -12.66
N ASP A 86 11.25 48.32 -13.51
CA ASP A 86 10.45 47.73 -14.60
C ASP A 86 11.33 47.02 -15.66
N ARG A 87 12.49 47.61 -16.01
CA ARG A 87 13.48 46.98 -16.90
C ARG A 87 14.10 45.73 -16.28
N ALA A 88 14.41 45.75 -14.98
CA ALA A 88 14.91 44.58 -14.28
C ALA A 88 13.86 43.47 -14.24
N ALA A 89 12.60 43.79 -13.95
CA ALA A 89 11.49 42.84 -13.91
C ALA A 89 11.23 42.20 -15.28
N THR A 90 11.18 43.00 -16.35
CA THR A 90 11.03 42.47 -17.72
C THR A 90 12.19 41.58 -18.13
N THR A 91 13.43 41.97 -17.81
CA THR A 91 14.62 41.14 -18.08
C THR A 91 14.58 39.82 -17.31
N ALA A 92 14.19 39.85 -16.04
CA ALA A 92 14.03 38.65 -15.22
C ALA A 92 12.97 37.70 -15.81
N VAL A 93 11.80 38.21 -16.24
CA VAL A 93 10.76 37.40 -16.90
C VAL A 93 11.27 36.79 -18.20
N HIS A 94 12.07 37.52 -18.99
CA HIS A 94 12.66 36.96 -20.21
C HIS A 94 13.67 35.85 -19.89
N GLN A 95 14.50 36.02 -18.87
CA GLN A 95 15.46 35.00 -18.44
C GLN A 95 14.75 33.75 -17.90
N THR A 96 13.75 33.91 -17.03
CA THR A 96 13.00 32.77 -16.49
C THR A 96 12.29 32.00 -17.59
N ARG A 97 11.71 32.67 -18.60
CA ARG A 97 11.13 32.01 -19.77
C ARG A 97 12.15 31.20 -20.58
N ARG A 98 13.38 31.72 -20.73
CA ARG A 98 14.45 31.00 -21.42
C ARG A 98 14.88 29.76 -20.63
N VAL A 99 15.07 29.90 -19.33
CA VAL A 99 15.44 28.78 -18.44
C VAL A 99 14.33 27.74 -18.39
N ALA A 100 13.06 28.16 -18.33
CA ALA A 100 11.92 27.24 -18.34
C ALA A 100 11.85 26.43 -19.64
N ARG A 101 12.13 27.05 -20.79
CA ARG A 101 12.24 26.32 -22.08
C ARG A 101 13.39 25.32 -22.04
N GLN A 102 14.57 25.75 -21.63
CA GLN A 102 15.74 24.86 -21.52
C GLN A 102 15.50 23.71 -20.54
N ALA A 103 14.80 23.96 -19.43
CA ALA A 103 14.41 22.92 -18.48
C ALA A 103 13.37 21.97 -19.08
N ALA A 104 12.40 22.48 -19.86
CA ALA A 104 11.47 21.64 -20.60
C ALA A 104 12.20 20.75 -21.61
N ASP A 105 13.10 21.32 -22.41
CA ASP A 105 13.91 20.58 -23.38
C ASP A 105 14.78 19.51 -22.69
N TYR A 106 15.35 19.83 -21.53
CA TYR A 106 16.14 18.88 -20.73
C TYR A 106 15.28 17.78 -20.08
N THR A 107 14.05 18.10 -19.68
CA THR A 107 13.15 17.13 -19.02
C THR A 107 12.37 16.28 -20.01
N GLN A 108 12.27 16.70 -21.28
CA GLN A 108 11.60 15.95 -22.34
C GLN A 108 12.04 14.47 -22.42
N PRO A 109 13.35 14.11 -22.52
CA PRO A 109 13.76 12.71 -22.60
C PRO A 109 13.46 11.91 -21.32
N ARG A 110 13.47 12.58 -20.16
CA ARG A 110 13.07 11.95 -18.88
C ARG A 110 11.58 11.67 -18.83
N LEU A 111 10.78 12.55 -19.41
CA LEU A 111 9.34 12.36 -19.52
C LEU A 111 9.03 11.21 -20.48
N GLU A 112 9.68 11.18 -21.64
CA GLU A 112 9.55 10.11 -22.64
C GLU A 112 9.94 8.74 -22.06
N SER A 113 11.06 8.66 -21.34
CA SER A 113 11.46 7.42 -20.67
C SER A 113 10.52 7.02 -19.53
N ALA A 114 10.03 7.97 -18.74
CA ALA A 114 9.03 7.68 -17.70
C ALA A 114 7.70 7.20 -18.31
N LEU A 115 7.27 7.81 -19.42
CA LEU A 115 6.10 7.39 -20.17
C LEU A 115 6.29 5.99 -20.77
N ALA A 116 7.47 5.69 -21.32
CA ALA A 116 7.82 4.37 -21.83
C ALA A 116 7.79 3.30 -20.72
N ALA A 117 8.33 3.61 -19.54
CA ALA A 117 8.26 2.72 -18.37
C ALA A 117 6.82 2.57 -17.82
N ALA A 118 5.98 3.59 -18.00
CA ALA A 118 4.58 3.58 -17.59
C ALA A 118 3.64 2.88 -18.59
N GLN A 119 4.06 2.66 -19.85
CA GLN A 119 3.26 1.94 -20.86
C GLN A 119 2.63 0.64 -20.34
N PRO A 120 3.38 -0.31 -19.73
CA PRO A 120 2.78 -1.57 -19.26
C PRO A 120 1.75 -1.35 -18.15
N MET A 121 1.97 -0.40 -17.24
CA MET A 121 1.00 -0.06 -16.19
C MET A 121 -0.26 0.60 -16.79
N ALA A 122 -0.09 1.43 -17.82
CA ALA A 122 -1.19 2.04 -18.55
C ALA A 122 -2.00 0.98 -19.33
N GLU A 123 -1.35 -0.03 -19.92
CA GLU A 123 -2.01 -1.16 -20.58
C GLU A 123 -2.82 -2.02 -19.57
N GLU A 124 -2.27 -2.29 -18.39
CA GLU A 124 -3.01 -2.98 -17.33
C GLU A 124 -4.18 -2.13 -16.79
N ALA A 125 -4.02 -0.82 -16.68
CA ALA A 125 -5.08 0.09 -16.28
C ALA A 125 -6.15 0.19 -17.36
N ALA A 126 -5.76 0.22 -18.63
CA ALA A 126 -6.66 0.24 -19.78
C ALA A 126 -7.48 -1.06 -19.85
N SER A 127 -6.87 -2.23 -19.68
CA SER A 127 -7.61 -3.51 -19.64
C SER A 127 -8.56 -3.61 -18.45
N ARG A 128 -8.12 -3.20 -17.24
CA ARG A 128 -8.98 -3.15 -16.05
C ARG A 128 -10.14 -2.15 -16.20
N SER A 129 -9.89 -0.99 -16.82
CA SER A 129 -10.92 0.04 -17.06
C SER A 129 -11.85 -0.32 -18.21
N ALA A 130 -11.38 -1.01 -19.26
CA ALA A 130 -12.22 -1.56 -20.31
C ALA A 130 -13.18 -2.62 -19.75
N ALA A 131 -12.69 -3.51 -18.87
CA ALA A 131 -13.54 -4.46 -18.15
C ALA A 131 -14.56 -3.75 -17.25
N ALA A 132 -14.16 -2.68 -16.56
CA ALA A 132 -15.07 -1.86 -15.75
C ALA A 132 -16.11 -1.12 -16.60
N LEU A 133 -15.72 -0.60 -17.77
CA LEU A 133 -16.61 0.06 -18.72
C LEU A 133 -17.58 -0.93 -19.37
N ALA A 134 -17.14 -2.14 -19.69
CA ALA A 134 -18.02 -3.21 -20.16
C ALA A 134 -19.05 -3.62 -19.08
N ALA A 135 -18.64 -3.65 -17.82
CA ALA A 135 -19.55 -3.87 -16.69
C ALA A 135 -20.56 -2.71 -16.54
N LEU A 136 -20.13 -1.46 -16.71
CA LEU A 136 -21.00 -0.27 -16.69
C LEU A 136 -21.96 -0.21 -17.90
N ARG A 137 -21.59 -0.80 -19.03
CA ARG A 137 -22.35 -0.76 -20.28
C ARG A 137 -23.43 -1.86 -20.40
N GLY A 138 -23.62 -2.68 -19.36
CA GLY A 138 -24.84 -3.49 -19.21
C GLY A 138 -24.69 -5.01 -19.23
N GLN A 139 -23.48 -5.57 -19.11
CA GLN A 139 -23.29 -7.04 -19.07
C GLN A 139 -23.01 -7.63 -17.68
N VAL A 140 -23.00 -6.82 -16.62
CA VAL A 140 -22.90 -7.31 -15.23
C VAL A 140 -23.98 -6.66 -14.40
N THR A 141 -24.91 -7.46 -13.90
CA THR A 141 -26.02 -6.98 -13.08
C THR A 141 -25.46 -6.33 -11.81
N ALA A 142 -25.97 -5.17 -11.37
CA ALA A 142 -25.46 -4.47 -10.18
C ALA A 142 -25.38 -5.36 -8.91
N LYS A 143 -26.24 -6.38 -8.82
CA LYS A 143 -26.22 -7.42 -7.77
C LYS A 143 -24.95 -8.27 -7.78
N GLU A 144 -24.38 -8.59 -8.93
CA GLU A 144 -23.18 -9.43 -9.05
C GLU A 144 -21.92 -8.66 -8.66
N VAL A 145 -21.83 -7.39 -9.07
CA VAL A 145 -20.78 -6.48 -8.63
C VAL A 145 -20.84 -6.31 -7.11
N GLN A 146 -22.03 -6.10 -6.54
CA GLN A 146 -22.20 -5.95 -5.09
C GLN A 146 -21.84 -7.24 -4.32
N ARG A 147 -22.09 -8.42 -4.91
CA ARG A 147 -21.72 -9.73 -4.35
C ARG A 147 -20.21 -9.95 -4.38
N LEU A 148 -19.53 -9.55 -5.46
CA LEU A 148 -18.07 -9.61 -5.57
C LEU A 148 -17.38 -8.62 -4.62
N VAL A 149 -17.86 -7.38 -4.57
CA VAL A 149 -17.33 -6.35 -3.66
C VAL A 149 -17.48 -6.80 -2.22
N ARG A 150 -18.65 -7.32 -1.81
CA ARG A 150 -18.84 -7.87 -0.46
C ARG A 150 -17.90 -9.05 -0.15
N LYS A 151 -17.58 -9.89 -1.14
CA LYS A 151 -16.65 -11.02 -0.97
C LYS A 151 -15.21 -10.53 -0.80
N HIS A 152 -14.78 -9.55 -1.58
CA HIS A 152 -13.45 -8.95 -1.47
C HIS A 152 -13.29 -8.11 -0.20
N GLU A 153 -14.32 -7.36 0.19
CA GLU A 153 -14.28 -6.55 1.40
C GLU A 153 -14.13 -7.41 2.66
N ARG A 154 -14.81 -8.57 2.72
CA ARG A 154 -14.62 -9.55 3.79
C ARG A 154 -13.18 -10.08 3.85
N ARG A 155 -12.56 -10.39 2.72
CA ARG A 155 -11.16 -10.84 2.66
C ARG A 155 -10.16 -9.73 2.99
N ALA A 156 -10.42 -8.50 2.56
CA ALA A 156 -9.57 -7.35 2.83
C ALA A 156 -9.57 -6.96 4.30
N ARG A 157 -10.73 -7.04 4.98
CA ARG A 157 -10.82 -6.81 6.44
C ARG A 157 -10.03 -7.85 7.24
N ALA A 158 -10.13 -9.12 6.88
CA ALA A 158 -9.34 -10.19 7.51
C ALA A 158 -7.83 -9.96 7.33
N GLY A 159 -7.38 -9.60 6.11
CA GLY A 159 -5.97 -9.32 5.84
C GLY A 159 -5.42 -8.10 6.59
N ARG A 160 -6.23 -7.05 6.81
CA ARG A 160 -5.82 -5.87 7.60
C ARG A 160 -5.71 -6.18 9.09
N LEU A 161 -6.64 -6.95 9.65
CA LEU A 161 -6.59 -7.39 11.04
C LEU A 161 -5.34 -8.23 11.31
N LEU A 162 -5.04 -9.18 10.42
CA LEU A 162 -3.86 -10.03 10.53
C LEU A 162 -2.55 -9.21 10.48
N LYS A 163 -2.47 -8.22 9.58
CA LYS A 163 -1.34 -7.28 9.54
C LYS A 163 -1.24 -6.44 10.81
N GLY A 164 -2.37 -5.96 11.34
CA GLY A 164 -2.40 -5.20 12.60
C GLY A 164 -1.90 -6.01 13.79
N ILE A 165 -2.35 -7.26 13.91
CA ILE A 165 -1.90 -8.20 14.97
C ILE A 165 -0.40 -8.48 14.82
N ALA A 166 0.10 -8.69 13.59
CA ALA A 166 1.52 -8.93 13.37
C ALA A 166 2.40 -7.75 13.81
N VAL A 167 1.99 -6.51 13.47
CA VAL A 167 2.71 -5.29 13.90
C VAL A 167 2.65 -5.12 15.40
N ALA A 168 1.47 -5.30 16.01
CA ALA A 168 1.31 -5.20 17.46
C ALA A 168 2.15 -6.23 18.21
N GLY A 169 2.21 -7.47 17.72
CA GLY A 169 3.07 -8.52 18.28
C GLY A 169 4.55 -8.19 18.19
N LEU A 170 4.99 -7.59 17.08
CA LEU A 170 6.39 -7.18 16.89
C LEU A 170 6.77 -6.04 17.85
N VAL A 171 5.89 -5.04 18.02
CA VAL A 171 6.08 -3.94 18.97
C VAL A 171 6.08 -4.45 20.41
N ALA A 172 5.12 -5.28 20.78
CA ALA A 172 5.04 -5.87 22.12
C ALA A 172 6.26 -6.74 22.43
N GLY A 173 6.71 -7.55 21.46
CA GLY A 173 7.92 -8.37 21.60
C GLY A 173 9.19 -7.53 21.78
N ALA A 174 9.34 -6.46 21.01
CA ALA A 174 10.46 -5.54 21.14
C ALA A 174 10.47 -4.80 22.48
N ALA A 175 9.30 -4.34 22.95
CA ALA A 175 9.15 -3.70 24.25
C ALA A 175 9.47 -4.67 25.40
N TYR A 176 9.01 -5.93 25.31
CA TYR A 176 9.30 -6.96 26.31
C TYR A 176 10.79 -7.32 26.36
N ALA A 177 11.45 -7.44 25.21
CA ALA A 177 12.88 -7.71 25.14
C ALA A 177 13.71 -6.55 25.74
N ALA A 178 13.33 -5.30 25.45
CA ALA A 178 13.97 -4.12 26.04
C ALA A 178 13.76 -4.05 27.56
N TRP A 179 12.55 -4.35 28.04
CA TRP A 179 12.25 -4.38 29.47
C TRP A 179 12.99 -5.51 30.19
N LYS A 180 13.02 -6.72 29.62
CA LYS A 180 13.74 -7.86 30.20
C LYS A 180 15.26 -7.63 30.21
N TRP A 181 15.80 -6.98 29.19
CA TRP A 181 17.20 -6.56 29.17
C TRP A 181 17.50 -5.52 30.26
N TRP A 182 16.60 -4.56 30.46
CA TRP A 182 16.71 -3.57 31.53
C TRP A 182 16.60 -4.19 32.93
N ASP A 183 15.68 -5.13 33.13
CA ASP A 183 15.48 -5.85 34.40
C ASP A 183 16.73 -6.67 34.79
N GLN A 184 17.34 -7.35 33.81
CA GLN A 184 18.61 -8.06 33.98
C GLN A 184 19.77 -7.11 34.35
N GLN A 185 19.70 -5.85 33.92
CA GLN A 185 20.69 -4.82 34.27
C GLN A 185 20.39 -4.11 35.61
N SER A 186 19.14 -4.16 36.10
CA SER A 186 18.66 -3.38 37.25
C SER A 186 18.63 -4.15 38.58
N ASN A 187 18.65 -5.48 38.55
CA ASN A 187 18.91 -6.32 39.73
C ASN A 187 20.11 -7.23 39.49
N PRO A 188 21.35 -6.72 39.61
CA PRO A 188 22.49 -7.60 39.63
C PRO A 188 22.69 -8.02 41.10
N ASP A 189 22.95 -9.31 41.33
CA ASP A 189 22.98 -10.02 42.63
C ASP A 189 24.03 -9.51 43.66
N TRP A 190 24.48 -8.26 43.53
CA TRP A 190 25.30 -7.52 44.50
C TRP A 190 24.48 -6.66 45.47
N LEU A 191 23.15 -6.61 45.33
CA LEU A 191 22.24 -5.91 46.27
C LEU A 191 21.55 -6.86 47.28
N VAL A 192 22.12 -8.05 47.49
CA VAL A 192 21.79 -8.90 48.63
C VAL A 192 23.07 -9.08 49.44
N GLU A 193 23.10 -8.49 50.63
CA GLU A 193 24.11 -8.78 51.63
C GLU A 193 24.13 -10.30 51.89
N PRO A 194 25.31 -10.97 51.85
CA PRO A 194 25.40 -12.34 52.33
C PRO A 194 24.99 -12.35 53.81
N PRO A 195 23.92 -13.06 54.22
CA PRO A 195 23.64 -13.21 55.64
C PRO A 195 24.85 -13.89 56.29
N ALA A 196 25.30 -13.27 57.40
CA ALA A 196 26.47 -13.66 58.16
C ALA A 196 26.50 -15.15 58.50
N ALA A 197 27.69 -15.75 58.39
CA ALA A 197 27.95 -17.11 58.83
C ALA A 197 27.53 -17.29 60.30
N THR A 198 26.55 -18.15 60.54
CA THR A 198 26.35 -18.79 61.85
C THR A 198 25.96 -20.24 61.60
N GLU A 199 26.97 -21.09 61.72
CA GLU A 199 26.93 -22.55 61.77
C GLU A 199 26.15 -23.06 63.02
N PRO A 200 25.99 -24.38 63.27
CA PRO A 200 25.51 -25.47 62.41
C PRO A 200 24.51 -26.43 63.13
N GLY A 201 23.91 -27.37 62.36
CA GLY A 201 23.26 -28.61 62.86
C GLY A 201 21.77 -28.69 62.57
N ARG A 202 21.13 -29.83 62.30
CA ARG A 202 21.51 -31.21 62.00
C ARG A 202 20.18 -31.91 61.63
N ASP A 203 20.19 -32.72 60.58
CA ASP A 203 19.31 -33.87 60.28
C ASP A 203 17.85 -33.88 60.77
N ALA A 204 16.87 -33.83 59.86
CA ALA A 204 15.65 -34.66 59.86
C ALA A 204 14.74 -34.26 58.68
N GLU A 205 14.67 -35.12 57.66
CA GLU A 205 13.46 -35.85 57.27
C GLU A 205 12.67 -35.19 56.15
N SER A 206 13.08 -35.57 54.94
CA SER A 206 12.19 -35.89 53.83
C SER A 206 11.10 -36.88 54.28
N ALA A 207 9.86 -36.43 54.38
CA ALA A 207 8.68 -37.30 54.44
C ALA A 207 7.47 -36.65 53.74
N SER A 208 6.73 -37.51 53.04
CA SER A 208 5.34 -37.36 52.57
C SER A 208 5.01 -36.26 51.55
N PHE A 209 5.41 -36.48 50.29
CA PHE A 209 4.61 -36.03 49.14
C PHE A 209 3.46 -37.01 48.78
N ASP A 210 3.35 -38.15 49.48
CA ASP A 210 2.30 -39.16 49.24
C ASP A 210 0.99 -38.90 50.01
N ASP A 211 1.00 -38.18 51.14
CA ASP A 211 -0.22 -37.94 51.94
C ASP A 211 -1.15 -36.87 51.34
N GLU A 212 -0.61 -35.89 50.62
CA GLU A 212 -1.42 -34.80 50.05
C GLU A 212 -2.23 -35.26 48.82
N LEU A 213 -1.75 -36.28 48.09
CA LEU A 213 -2.47 -36.84 46.95
C LEU A 213 -3.67 -37.70 47.40
N ALA A 214 -3.55 -38.43 48.51
CA ALA A 214 -4.62 -39.25 49.07
C ALA A 214 -5.74 -38.42 49.74
N ALA A 215 -5.41 -37.25 50.31
CA ALA A 215 -6.40 -36.35 50.88
C ALA A 215 -7.32 -35.74 49.80
N LYS A 216 -6.79 -35.47 48.60
CA LYS A 216 -7.55 -34.81 47.53
C LYS A 216 -8.51 -35.72 46.75
N GLU A 217 -8.26 -37.03 46.70
CA GLU A 217 -9.22 -37.96 46.09
C GLU A 217 -10.48 -38.19 46.96
N ASN A 218 -10.40 -38.00 48.27
CA ASN A 218 -11.54 -38.21 49.19
C ASN A 218 -12.50 -37.01 49.28
N GLU A 219 -12.08 -35.78 48.97
CA GLU A 219 -12.97 -34.60 49.00
C GLU A 219 -13.83 -34.43 47.74
N ALA A 220 -13.53 -35.15 46.64
CA ALA A 220 -14.12 -34.89 45.33
C ALA A 220 -15.49 -35.55 45.04
N GLY A 221 -16.17 -36.21 45.98
CA GLY A 221 -17.44 -36.88 45.61
C GLY A 221 -18.41 -37.32 46.70
N SER A 222 -18.03 -37.30 47.98
CA SER A 222 -18.94 -37.63 49.08
C SER A 222 -19.87 -36.46 49.47
N ASN A 223 -20.44 -35.77 48.49
CA ASN A 223 -21.48 -34.76 48.74
C ASN A 223 -22.82 -35.20 48.13
N GLY A 224 -23.67 -35.80 48.96
CA GLY A 224 -25.13 -35.86 48.75
C GLY A 224 -25.75 -37.23 48.56
N GLU A 225 -25.76 -38.05 49.62
CA GLU A 225 -26.68 -39.18 49.76
C GLU A 225 -28.16 -38.73 49.91
N PRO A 226 -29.12 -39.57 49.50
CA PRO A 226 -30.55 -39.46 49.83
C PRO A 226 -30.92 -40.28 51.08
N GLN A 227 -32.08 -39.94 51.67
CA GLN A 227 -33.08 -40.80 52.36
C GLN A 227 -33.53 -40.25 53.74
N VAL A 228 -34.82 -39.93 53.86
CA VAL A 228 -35.82 -40.76 54.56
C VAL A 228 -37.12 -40.70 53.76
#